data_AF-A0A9Q3FTT8-F1
#
_entry.id   AF-A0A9Q3FTT8-F1
#
_cell.length_a   1.000
_cell.length_b   1.000
_cell.length_c   1.000
_cell.angle_alpha   90.00
_cell.angle_beta   90.00
_cell.angle_gamma   90.00
#
_symmetry.space_group_name_H-M   'P 1'
#
loop_
_entity.id
_entity.type
_entity.pdbx_description
1 polymer ?
#
loop_
_entity_poly.entity_id
_entity_poly.type
_entity_poly.pdbx_seq_one_letter_code
_entity_poly.pdbx_strand_id
1 'polypeptide(L)'
;MGSQSPTIETRFSLVKKAVEFKLTEVFSRKHPVFPVSLGKPYFQTEEDTFPSRKKNPTPPKIVEVRNSPGSVKRIIKARKIRLNGKDQRQYLVRFKNQRAYKDKWLEEDAIIDGNLYLRRLRASRRTEQSHQ
;
A
#
# COMPACT_ATOMS: atom_id res chain seq x y z
N MET A 1 0.26 -21.90 -34.54
CA MET A 1 0.85 -20.68 -35.15
C MET A 1 1.93 -20.18 -34.22
N GLY A 2 3.20 -20.34 -34.59
CA GLY A 2 4.35 -20.02 -33.74
C GLY A 2 4.65 -18.52 -33.74
N SER A 3 4.68 -17.91 -32.56
CA SER A 3 5.16 -16.54 -32.35
C SER A 3 6.69 -16.54 -32.43
N GLN A 4 7.25 -16.09 -33.54
CA GLN A 4 8.69 -15.81 -33.62
C GLN A 4 8.95 -14.43 -33.01
N SER A 5 9.63 -14.43 -31.86
CA SER A 5 10.11 -13.21 -31.21
C SER A 5 11.31 -12.65 -31.98
N PRO A 6 11.51 -11.33 -32.03
CA PRO A 6 12.67 -10.74 -32.70
C PRO A 6 13.97 -11.18 -32.01
N THR A 7 14.90 -11.75 -32.78
CA THR A 7 16.24 -12.13 -32.31
C THR A 7 17.15 -10.92 -32.26
N ILE A 8 17.75 -10.64 -31.10
CA ILE A 8 18.72 -9.55 -30.92
C ILE A 8 20.13 -10.14 -30.96
N GLU A 9 20.87 -9.87 -32.03
CA GLU A 9 22.29 -10.21 -32.13
C GLU A 9 23.14 -9.00 -31.69
N THR A 10 23.84 -9.12 -30.57
CA THR A 10 24.70 -8.04 -30.08
C THR A 10 26.14 -8.28 -30.52
N ARG A 11 26.67 -7.44 -31.40
CA ARG A 11 28.09 -7.42 -31.76
C ARG A 11 28.76 -6.19 -31.14
N PHE A 12 29.75 -6.42 -30.28
CA PHE A 12 30.49 -5.32 -29.65
C PHE A 12 31.64 -4.87 -30.55
N SER A 13 31.58 -3.62 -31.03
CA SER A 13 32.72 -2.96 -31.68
C SER A 13 33.38 -1.97 -30.72
N LEU A 14 34.71 -1.93 -30.73
CA LEU A 14 35.55 -1.37 -29.67
C LEU A 14 35.67 0.18 -29.65
N VAL A 15 34.97 0.92 -30.51
CA VAL A 15 35.14 2.39 -30.57
C VAL A 15 33.82 3.18 -30.47
N LYS A 16 32.67 2.58 -30.75
CA LYS A 16 31.35 3.18 -30.43
C LYS A 16 30.39 2.04 -30.07
N LYS A 17 29.74 2.13 -28.90
CA LYS A 17 28.71 1.17 -28.46
C LYS A 17 27.49 1.29 -29.38
N ALA A 18 27.53 0.59 -30.51
CA ALA A 18 26.43 0.51 -31.45
C ALA A 18 25.73 -0.85 -31.30
N VAL A 19 24.40 -0.85 -31.33
CA VAL A 19 23.57 -2.06 -31.31
C VAL A 19 22.82 -2.10 -32.64
N GLU A 20 23.07 -3.14 -33.44
CA GLU A 20 22.34 -3.36 -34.69
C GLU A 20 21.04 -4.13 -34.41
N PHE A 21 19.93 -3.63 -34.93
CA PHE A 21 18.62 -4.26 -34.76
C PHE A 21 18.00 -4.55 -36.14
N LYS A 22 17.75 -5.83 -36.43
CA LYS A 22 17.11 -6.25 -37.68
C LYS A 22 15.61 -6.42 -37.45
N LEU A 23 14.81 -5.56 -38.08
CA LEU A 23 13.35 -5.66 -38.06
C LEU A 23 12.88 -6.77 -39.00
N THR A 24 11.99 -7.64 -38.53
CA THR A 24 11.30 -8.60 -39.42
C THR A 24 10.22 -7.88 -40.24
N GLU A 25 9.79 -8.47 -41.35
CA GLU A 25 8.89 -7.85 -42.35
C GLU A 25 7.64 -7.21 -41.73
N VAL A 26 7.07 -7.85 -40.70
CA VAL A 26 5.87 -7.40 -39.96
C VAL A 26 6.10 -6.09 -39.19
N PHE A 27 7.33 -5.79 -38.77
CA PHE A 27 7.68 -4.60 -38.01
C PHE A 27 8.34 -3.51 -38.86
N SER A 28 8.60 -3.75 -40.15
CA SER A 28 9.17 -2.77 -41.09
C SER A 28 8.31 -1.51 -41.27
N ARG A 29 6.99 -1.62 -41.10
CA ARG A 29 6.02 -0.54 -41.30
C ARG A 29 5.72 0.28 -40.03
N LYS A 30 6.26 -0.11 -38.87
CA LYS A 30 6.05 0.59 -37.59
C LYS A 30 7.28 1.42 -37.27
N HIS A 31 7.08 2.70 -36.90
CA HIS A 31 8.19 3.52 -36.41
C HIS A 31 8.76 2.88 -35.14
N PRO A 32 10.08 2.62 -35.06
CA PRO A 32 10.65 2.07 -33.84
C PRO A 32 10.48 3.07 -32.70
N VAL A 33 9.87 2.64 -31.60
CA VAL A 33 9.74 3.42 -30.37
C VAL A 33 10.73 2.83 -29.38
N PHE A 34 11.83 3.55 -29.14
CA PHE A 34 12.80 3.15 -28.13
C PHE A 34 12.36 3.73 -26.78
N PRO A 35 12.11 2.91 -25.75
CA PRO A 35 11.88 3.43 -24.42
C PRO A 35 13.15 4.14 -23.95
N VAL A 36 13.10 5.47 -23.87
CA VAL A 36 14.24 6.35 -23.54
C VAL A 36 14.72 6.21 -22.09
N SER A 37 14.16 5.27 -21.33
CA SER A 37 14.37 5.09 -19.89
C SER A 37 15.33 3.95 -19.51
N LEU A 38 15.74 3.07 -20.43
CA LEU A 38 16.59 1.92 -20.08
C LEU A 38 18.10 2.20 -20.12
N GLY A 39 18.53 3.35 -20.64
CA GLY A 39 19.95 3.66 -20.85
C GLY A 39 20.53 4.77 -19.98
N LYS A 40 19.72 5.43 -19.14
CA LYS A 40 20.21 6.51 -18.26
C LYS A 40 20.55 5.94 -16.88
N PRO A 41 21.83 5.73 -16.56
CA PRO A 41 22.22 5.41 -15.19
C PRO A 41 21.80 6.55 -14.26
N TYR A 42 21.09 6.21 -13.19
CA TYR A 42 20.83 7.12 -12.08
C TYR A 42 22.11 7.19 -11.24
N PHE A 43 22.93 8.21 -11.48
CA PHE A 43 24.04 8.52 -10.59
C PHE A 43 23.53 9.31 -9.39
N GLN A 44 24.11 9.05 -8.21
CA GLN A 44 23.93 9.95 -7.07
C GLN A 44 24.49 11.32 -7.46
N THR A 45 23.81 12.38 -7.03
CA THR A 45 24.28 13.74 -7.31
C THR A 45 25.46 14.03 -6.40
N GLU A 46 26.66 14.11 -6.97
CA GLU A 46 27.85 14.59 -6.25
C GLU A 46 27.72 16.09 -5.97
N GLU A 47 27.78 16.47 -4.69
CA GLU A 47 27.64 17.87 -4.24
C GLU A 47 28.77 18.77 -4.76
N ASP A 48 29.98 18.21 -4.85
CA ASP A 48 31.18 18.93 -5.30
C ASP A 48 31.09 19.33 -6.78
N THR A 49 30.36 18.57 -7.60
CA THR A 49 30.23 18.86 -9.04
C THR A 49 29.14 19.89 -9.33
N PHE A 50 28.10 19.98 -8.48
CA PHE A 50 26.94 20.83 -8.70
C PHE A 50 26.53 21.61 -7.43
N PRO A 51 27.36 22.55 -6.96
CA PRO A 51 27.15 23.25 -5.68
C PRO A 51 25.90 24.15 -5.66
N SER A 52 25.36 24.53 -6.82
CA SER A 52 24.15 25.35 -6.94
C SER A 52 22.84 24.55 -6.87
N ARG A 53 22.91 23.20 -6.87
CA ARG A 53 21.72 22.35 -6.80
C ARG A 53 21.21 22.28 -5.36
N LYS A 54 20.15 23.01 -5.05
CA LYS A 54 19.47 22.94 -3.75
C LYS A 54 18.96 21.51 -3.52
N LYS A 55 19.37 20.86 -2.42
CA LYS A 55 18.81 19.58 -2.01
C LYS A 55 17.31 19.76 -1.80
N ASN A 56 16.51 18.92 -2.44
CA ASN A 56 15.08 18.86 -2.14
C ASN A 56 14.94 18.55 -0.65
N PRO A 57 14.02 19.23 0.08
CA PRO A 57 13.81 18.94 1.48
C PRO A 57 13.46 17.47 1.64
N THR A 58 14.15 16.80 2.56
CA THR A 58 13.83 15.41 2.90
C THR A 58 12.35 15.34 3.28
N PRO A 59 11.55 14.45 2.69
CA PRO A 59 10.15 14.32 3.06
C PRO A 59 10.08 14.03 4.57
N PRO A 60 9.10 14.62 5.29
CA PRO A 60 8.97 14.39 6.71
C PRO A 60 8.84 12.88 6.96
N LYS A 61 9.69 12.37 7.84
CA LYS A 61 9.64 10.97 8.26
C LYS A 61 8.27 10.74 8.90
N ILE A 62 7.49 9.80 8.36
CA ILE A 62 6.22 9.40 8.98
C ILE A 62 6.58 8.77 10.32
N VAL A 63 6.49 9.55 11.39
CA VAL A 63 6.57 9.02 12.74
C VAL A 63 5.25 8.31 12.95
N GLU A 64 5.29 6.98 13.03
CA GLU A 64 4.17 6.24 13.59
C GLU A 64 3.98 6.78 15.01
N VAL A 65 3.00 7.67 15.18
CA VAL A 65 2.57 8.12 16.50
C VAL A 65 2.32 6.83 17.26
N ARG A 66 3.13 6.56 18.29
CA ARG A 66 2.94 5.45 19.21
C ARG A 66 1.61 5.72 19.91
N ASN A 67 0.53 5.34 19.25
CA ASN A 67 -0.76 5.25 19.89
C ASN A 67 -0.54 4.31 21.06
N SER A 68 -0.96 4.73 22.24
CA SER A 68 -0.99 3.86 23.39
C SER A 68 -1.61 2.51 22.97
N PRO A 69 -0.98 1.38 23.32
CA PRO A 69 -1.56 0.08 23.04
C PRO A 69 -2.98 0.07 23.62
N GLY A 70 -3.98 0.01 22.74
CA GLY A 70 -5.39 0.01 23.15
C GLY A 70 -6.24 1.22 22.75
N SER A 71 -5.72 2.22 22.04
CA SER A 71 -6.60 3.31 21.55
C SER A 71 -7.61 2.79 20.53
N VAL A 72 -8.87 2.69 20.93
CA VAL A 72 -9.98 2.20 20.12
C VAL A 72 -10.37 3.26 19.08
N LYS A 73 -10.58 2.84 17.84
CA LYS A 73 -11.12 3.69 16.77
C LYS A 73 -12.65 3.59 16.74
N ARG A 74 -13.18 2.36 16.70
CA ARG A 74 -14.61 2.07 16.69
C ARG A 74 -14.89 0.60 16.99
N ILE A 75 -16.10 0.32 17.45
CA ILE A 75 -16.66 -1.03 17.50
C ILE A 75 -17.42 -1.29 16.18
N ILE A 76 -17.21 -2.46 15.58
CA ILE A 76 -17.80 -2.83 14.29
C ILE A 76 -19.03 -3.71 14.50
N LYS A 77 -18.88 -4.76 15.32
CA LYS A 77 -19.91 -5.78 15.52
C LYS A 77 -20.03 -6.14 17.00
N ALA A 78 -21.16 -6.75 17.34
CA ALA A 78 -21.40 -7.34 18.64
C ALA A 78 -21.90 -8.77 18.43
N ARG A 79 -21.49 -9.69 19.29
CA ARG A 79 -21.95 -11.08 19.33
C ARG A 79 -22.24 -11.50 20.77
N LYS A 80 -23.12 -12.47 20.95
CA LYS A 80 -23.38 -13.12 22.23
C LYS A 80 -22.75 -14.52 22.17
N ILE A 81 -21.99 -14.87 23.19
CA ILE A 81 -21.34 -16.18 23.32
C ILE A 81 -21.67 -16.76 24.70
N ARG A 82 -21.63 -18.08 24.83
CA ARG A 82 -21.79 -18.77 26.11
C ARG A 82 -20.45 -19.37 26.51
N LEU A 83 -19.84 -18.85 27.57
CA LEU A 83 -18.57 -19.32 28.13
C LEU A 83 -18.82 -19.74 29.58
N ASN A 84 -18.38 -20.94 29.95
CA ASN A 84 -18.54 -21.49 31.31
C ASN A 84 -19.99 -21.42 31.82
N GLY A 85 -20.94 -21.73 30.94
CA GLY A 85 -22.38 -21.71 31.25
C GLY A 85 -23.01 -20.32 31.34
N LYS A 86 -22.22 -19.24 31.33
CA LYS A 86 -22.67 -17.85 31.38
C LYS A 86 -22.74 -17.24 29.99
N ASP A 87 -23.80 -16.48 29.76
CA ASP A 87 -23.97 -15.69 28.56
C ASP A 87 -23.16 -14.40 28.66
N GLN A 88 -22.20 -14.21 27.76
CA GLN A 88 -21.36 -13.02 27.68
C GLN A 88 -21.51 -12.32 26.32
N ARG A 89 -21.38 -10.99 26.31
CA ARG A 89 -21.36 -10.19 25.08
C ARG A 89 -19.92 -9.82 24.74
N GLN A 90 -19.58 -9.99 23.48
CA GLN A 90 -18.30 -9.56 22.94
C GLN A 90 -18.49 -8.58 21.79
N TYR A 91 -17.52 -7.71 21.63
CA TYR A 91 -17.52 -6.63 20.66
C TYR A 91 -16.27 -6.71 19.79
N LEU A 92 -16.44 -6.59 18.48
CA LEU A 92 -15.33 -6.58 17.53
C LEU A 92 -14.78 -5.16 17.44
N VAL A 93 -13.59 -4.96 17.99
CA VAL A 93 -12.95 -3.66 18.16
C VAL A 93 -11.91 -3.42 17.09
N ARG A 94 -11.98 -2.26 16.44
CA ARG A 94 -10.94 -1.76 15.53
C ARG A 94 -10.09 -0.72 16.25
N PHE A 95 -8.78 -0.92 16.25
CA PHE A 95 -7.83 -0.01 16.88
C PHE A 95 -7.40 1.13 15.95
N LYS A 96 -6.98 2.26 16.52
CA LYS A 96 -6.45 3.39 15.76
C LYS A 96 -5.12 3.02 15.11
N ASN A 97 -4.94 3.41 13.85
CA ASN A 97 -3.75 3.15 13.03
C ASN A 97 -3.39 1.67 12.89
N GLN A 98 -4.33 0.76 13.16
CA GLN A 98 -4.16 -0.66 12.90
C GLN A 98 -5.03 -1.10 11.73
N ARG A 99 -4.52 -2.07 10.97
CA ARG A 99 -5.23 -2.69 9.85
C ARG A 99 -6.28 -3.68 10.38
N ALA A 100 -7.26 -3.99 9.55
CA ALA A 100 -8.41 -4.83 9.89
C ALA A 100 -8.05 -6.24 10.39
N TYR A 101 -6.90 -6.79 9.99
CA TYR A 101 -6.45 -8.10 10.47
C TYR A 101 -6.08 -8.11 11.97
N LYS A 102 -5.87 -6.94 12.58
CA LYS A 102 -5.61 -6.80 14.03
C LYS A 102 -6.88 -6.55 14.85
N ASP A 103 -8.06 -6.57 14.22
CA ASP A 103 -9.32 -6.40 14.94
C ASP A 103 -9.53 -7.59 15.89
N LYS A 104 -9.97 -7.32 17.12
CA LYS A 104 -10.13 -8.34 18.17
C LYS A 104 -11.52 -8.30 18.79
N TRP A 105 -12.01 -9.47 19.19
CA TRP A 105 -13.20 -9.59 20.02
C TRP A 105 -12.82 -9.35 21.47
N LEU A 106 -13.40 -8.34 22.09
CA LEU A 106 -13.19 -7.96 23.48
C LEU A 106 -14.51 -7.95 24.24
N GLU A 107 -14.43 -8.20 25.54
CA GLU A 107 -15.53 -7.98 26.47
C GLU A 107 -15.75 -6.48 26.71
N GLU A 108 -16.91 -6.12 27.26
CA GLU A 108 -17.25 -4.71 27.53
C GLU A 108 -16.23 -4.02 28.44
N ASP A 109 -15.82 -4.71 29.51
CA ASP A 109 -14.89 -4.18 30.52
C ASP A 109 -13.46 -4.02 30.00
N ALA A 110 -13.09 -4.77 28.96
CA ALA A 110 -11.77 -4.72 28.35
C ALA A 110 -11.60 -3.54 27.37
N ILE A 111 -12.66 -2.77 27.12
CA ILE A 111 -12.67 -1.69 26.14
C ILE A 111 -12.52 -0.35 26.86
N ILE A 112 -11.39 0.32 26.64
CA ILE A 112 -11.16 1.68 27.13
C ILE A 112 -12.19 2.62 26.50
N ASP A 113 -12.88 3.40 27.34
CA ASP A 113 -14.01 4.26 26.96
C ASP A 113 -15.15 3.51 26.24
N GLY A 114 -15.38 2.24 26.57
CA GLY A 114 -16.35 1.36 25.91
C GLY A 114 -17.75 1.97 25.74
N ASN A 115 -18.26 2.66 26.77
CA ASN A 115 -19.57 3.31 26.75
C ASN A 115 -19.75 4.29 25.58
N LEU A 116 -18.74 5.09 25.26
CA LEU A 116 -18.78 6.05 24.16
C LEU A 116 -18.96 5.33 22.82
N TYR A 117 -18.17 4.29 22.60
CA TYR A 117 -18.18 3.52 21.35
C TYR A 117 -19.42 2.65 21.22
N LEU A 118 -19.92 2.09 22.32
CA LEU A 118 -21.16 1.32 22.35
C LEU A 118 -22.38 2.18 22.07
N ARG A 119 -22.43 3.41 22.61
CA ARG A 119 -23.48 4.38 22.28
C ARG A 119 -23.50 4.68 20.78
N ARG A 120 -22.33 4.90 20.17
CA ARG A 120 -22.20 5.14 18.73
C ARG A 120 -22.64 3.93 17.90
N LEU A 121 -22.29 2.71 18.31
CA LEU A 121 -22.73 1.47 17.66
C LEU A 121 -24.26 1.29 17.71
N ARG A 122 -24.88 1.59 18.86
CA ARG A 122 -26.35 1.52 19.01
C ARG A 122 -27.04 2.56 18.11
N ALA A 123 -26.48 3.76 18.01
CA ALA A 123 -27.00 4.79 17.13
C ALA A 123 -26.91 4.40 15.64
N SER A 124 -25.77 3.86 15.19
CA SER A 124 -25.60 3.46 13.78
C SER A 124 -26.52 2.31 13.37
N ARG A 125 -26.82 1.38 14.29
CA ARG A 125 -27.78 0.30 14.02
C ARG A 125 -29.21 0.79 13.81
N ARG A 126 -29.62 1.86 14.51
CA ARG A 126 -30.96 2.45 14.33
C ARG A 126 -31.11 3.08 12.94
N THR A 127 -30.08 3.77 12.46
CA THR A 127 -30.10 4.39 11.14
C THR A 127 -30.05 3.37 10.00
N GLU A 128 -29.33 2.26 10.18
CA GLU A 128 -29.30 1.18 9.17
C GLU A 128 -30.65 0.49 9.03
N GLN A 129 -31.43 0.40 10.12
CA GLN A 129 -32.76 -0.21 10.12
C GLN A 129 -33.86 0.69 9.57
N SER A 130 -33.69 2.02 9.60
CA SER A 130 -34.69 2.96 9.08
C SER A 130 -34.63 3.16 7.56
N HIS A 131 -33.59 2.65 6.90
CA HIS A 131 -33.39 2.74 5.44
C HIS A 131 -33.65 1.42 4.71
N GLN A 132 -34.24 0.43 5.39
CA GLN A 132 -34.75 -0.82 4.82
C GLN A 132 -36.27 -0.83 4.89
#